data_AF-A0A934RFS2-F1
#
_entry.id   AF-A0A934RFS2-F1
#
_cell.length_a   1.000
_cell.length_b   1.000
_cell.length_c   1.000
_cell.angle_alpha   90.00
_cell.angle_beta   90.00
_cell.angle_gamma   90.00
#
_symmetry.space_group_name_H-M   'P 1'
#
loop_
_entity.id
_entity.type
_entity.pdbx_description
1 polymer ?
#
loop_
_entity_poly.entity_id
_entity_poly.type
_entity_poly.pdbx_seq_one_letter_code
_entity_poly.pdbx_strand_id
1 'polypeptide(L)'
;MRAWMFLMALGPIVVADEESVVPPATAVVSELVAKLPDPLPPAVPKGVSMAITASSEAAQNSVRYGMLCLHAGWDFEAYRHFAAAIGEDPQCLMAHWGVGLALLHGSEHLASEREAALTRMLELIDQGVGTELEKRYVFGLVKLLRDGPADAASAFAKAAEEFPNDPQIGLLKALLGRGGFDVTGEATPDQERAESDMRELIKRFPDLSYLRYALLAMRAEAPSLEDDLEMARALCREVPGFPPYFHLLGHYEWRCGNHPAAGEAFGRAADLYGEWMKSTDLTALHCAPWTKAECYRAVALASKGEYESALAAAMAVAAIEVPIDQVNTSGGRMLMWEARTLPARILMRRDQKGDMKKALETLPDLEALRGVGAKSLVLWSYQSHTSVATSRLLLEEGKLEDARLVSDDVTRVGSNFVKTREIAVGMGERSEWLRSFKGFETMASELRGLITMANPKGDRGGAFNWFRAAADRQTRMTLMMPPSVLLPMEARLGEFYTEQGKTDEAIEILLKGLDERPNDWELVVRLRDIFQKSGMDDGVREMEEKLKSLKAE
;
A
#
# COMPACT_ATOMS: atom_id res chain seq x y z
N MET A 1 13.54 5.43 -5.30
CA MET A 1 14.24 6.06 -4.16
C MET A 1 13.28 6.51 -3.03
N ARG A 2 12.01 6.07 -2.95
CA ARG A 2 11.03 6.69 -2.02
C ARG A 2 9.93 5.75 -1.49
N ALA A 3 10.28 4.58 -0.96
CA ALA A 3 9.31 3.76 -0.22
C ALA A 3 9.32 4.08 1.30
N TRP A 4 10.49 4.47 1.84
CA TRP A 4 10.69 4.72 3.28
C TRP A 4 11.28 6.10 3.60
N MET A 5 11.41 6.98 2.60
CA MET A 5 11.74 8.41 2.79
C MET A 5 10.58 9.25 3.37
N PHE A 6 9.54 8.61 3.91
CA PHE A 6 8.34 9.28 4.44
C PHE A 6 8.40 9.61 5.93
N LEU A 7 9.59 9.95 6.45
CA LEU A 7 9.80 10.34 7.85
C LEU A 7 9.98 11.83 8.09
N MET A 8 9.72 12.70 7.10
CA MET A 8 9.84 14.14 7.35
C MET A 8 8.55 14.75 7.89
N ALA A 9 8.70 15.29 9.09
CA ALA A 9 7.82 16.13 9.90
C ALA A 9 6.85 15.39 10.84
N LEU A 10 7.40 14.67 11.83
CA LEU A 10 6.88 14.89 13.18
C LEU A 10 7.19 16.36 13.50
N GLY A 11 6.19 17.13 13.92
CA GLY A 11 6.44 18.43 14.54
C GLY A 11 7.49 18.28 15.63
N PRO A 12 8.24 19.35 15.98
CA PRO A 12 9.21 19.27 17.06
C PRO A 12 8.52 18.62 18.25
N ILE A 13 9.12 17.55 18.79
CA ILE A 13 8.79 17.08 20.13
C ILE A 13 8.96 18.34 20.98
N VAL A 14 7.84 18.92 21.42
CA VAL A 14 7.87 19.99 22.40
C VAL A 14 8.45 19.32 23.63
N VAL A 15 9.73 19.56 23.89
CA VAL A 15 10.31 19.30 25.20
C VAL A 15 9.57 20.27 26.11
N ALA A 16 8.54 19.77 26.79
CA ALA A 16 7.71 20.57 27.66
C ALA A 16 8.59 21.09 28.80
N ASP A 17 8.69 22.42 28.89
CA ASP A 17 9.32 23.16 30.00
C ASP A 17 8.32 23.40 31.16
N GLU A 18 7.30 22.55 31.28
CA GLU A 18 6.42 22.44 32.44
C GLU A 18 6.58 21.02 32.99
N GLU A 19 6.56 20.82 34.32
CA GLU A 19 6.62 19.49 34.97
C GLU A 19 5.59 18.54 34.32
N SER A 20 6.01 17.82 33.27
CA SER A 20 5.08 17.00 32.51
C SER A 20 4.79 15.78 33.38
N VAL A 21 3.60 15.74 33.96
CA VAL A 21 3.12 14.58 34.72
C VAL A 21 3.22 13.36 33.82
N VAL A 22 4.11 12.42 34.16
CA VAL A 22 4.27 11.18 33.41
C VAL A 22 2.91 10.47 33.36
N PRO A 23 2.38 10.15 32.17
CA PRO A 23 1.05 9.56 32.07
C PRO A 23 1.02 8.15 32.68
N PRO A 24 -0.11 7.73 33.27
CA PRO A 24 -0.26 6.38 33.79
C PRO A 24 -0.21 5.35 32.65
N ALA A 25 0.11 4.09 32.97
CA ALA A 25 0.24 3.02 31.97
C ALA A 25 -1.05 2.79 31.19
N THR A 26 -2.18 2.99 31.87
CA THR A 26 -3.52 2.90 31.30
C THR A 26 -3.77 3.92 30.20
N ALA A 27 -3.05 5.05 30.17
CA ALA A 27 -3.18 6.05 29.10
C ALA A 27 -2.58 5.59 27.77
N VAL A 28 -1.82 4.48 27.77
CA VAL A 28 -1.26 3.87 26.55
C VAL A 28 -2.27 2.93 25.87
N VAL A 29 -3.30 2.51 26.61
CA VAL A 29 -4.32 1.57 26.13
C VAL A 29 -5.59 2.35 25.80
N SER A 30 -5.97 2.36 24.54
CA SER A 30 -7.17 3.07 24.08
C SER A 30 -8.43 2.44 24.66
N GLU A 31 -9.49 3.22 24.77
CA GLU A 31 -10.78 2.75 25.28
C GLU A 31 -11.33 1.58 24.45
N LEU A 32 -11.10 1.59 23.13
CA LEU A 32 -11.46 0.47 22.26
C LEU A 32 -10.69 -0.79 22.66
N VAL A 33 -9.36 -0.73 22.70
CA VAL A 33 -8.52 -1.92 22.98
C VAL A 33 -8.79 -2.48 24.38
N ALA A 34 -9.03 -1.62 25.37
CA ALA A 34 -9.37 -2.03 26.73
C ALA A 34 -10.68 -2.84 26.84
N LYS A 35 -11.58 -2.74 25.85
CA LYS A 35 -12.87 -3.46 25.81
C LYS A 35 -12.82 -4.73 24.95
N LEU A 36 -11.78 -4.90 24.14
CA LEU A 36 -11.64 -6.07 23.26
C LEU A 36 -11.18 -7.30 24.06
N PRO A 37 -11.45 -8.51 23.57
CA PRO A 37 -10.79 -9.70 24.09
C PRO A 37 -9.27 -9.59 23.89
N ASP A 38 -8.52 -10.30 24.73
CA ASP A 38 -7.07 -10.40 24.60
C ASP A 38 -6.68 -10.90 23.20
N PRO A 39 -5.61 -10.34 22.61
CA PRO A 39 -5.16 -10.76 21.29
C PRO A 39 -4.62 -12.19 21.33
N LEU A 40 -4.99 -12.98 20.33
CA LEU A 40 -4.58 -14.38 20.24
C LEU A 40 -3.15 -14.49 19.69
N PRO A 41 -2.33 -15.44 20.16
CA PRO A 41 -1.02 -15.70 19.58
C PRO A 41 -1.09 -15.93 18.05
N PRO A 42 -0.32 -15.20 17.23
CA PRO A 42 -0.26 -15.46 15.80
C PRO A 42 0.23 -16.88 15.52
N ALA A 43 -0.39 -17.55 14.55
CA ALA A 43 -0.08 -18.94 14.17
C ALA A 43 1.23 -19.06 13.36
N VAL A 44 2.32 -18.46 13.84
CA VAL A 44 3.64 -18.48 13.19
C VAL A 44 4.62 -19.28 14.05
N PRO A 45 5.08 -20.44 13.59
CA PRO A 45 6.05 -21.26 14.33
C PRO A 45 7.31 -20.46 14.69
N LYS A 46 7.81 -20.63 15.92
CA LYS A 46 8.96 -19.93 16.52
C LYS A 46 8.83 -18.42 16.69
N GLY A 47 7.97 -17.75 15.90
CA GLY A 47 7.69 -16.33 16.01
C GLY A 47 8.94 -15.45 15.95
N VAL A 48 8.97 -14.42 16.79
CA VAL A 48 10.12 -13.52 16.94
C VAL A 48 11.02 -14.00 18.09
N SER A 49 12.31 -14.13 17.81
CA SER A 49 13.34 -14.35 18.83
C SER A 49 13.91 -13.02 19.29
N MET A 50 13.59 -12.64 20.53
CA MET A 50 14.05 -11.40 21.18
C MET A 50 14.12 -11.57 22.70
N ALA A 51 15.20 -11.07 23.31
CA ALA A 51 15.32 -11.01 24.76
C ALA A 51 14.59 -9.77 25.29
N ILE A 52 13.69 -9.97 26.26
CA ILE A 52 12.78 -8.95 26.79
C ILE A 52 12.77 -9.08 28.30
N THR A 53 12.97 -7.97 29.00
CA THR A 53 12.81 -7.88 30.45
C THR A 53 11.36 -7.55 30.74
N ALA A 54 10.67 -8.45 31.43
CA ALA A 54 9.32 -8.22 31.92
C ALA A 54 9.06 -9.05 33.19
N SER A 55 8.03 -8.66 33.93
CA SER A 55 7.59 -9.31 35.18
C SER A 55 7.06 -10.74 34.97
N SER A 56 6.65 -11.10 33.76
CA SER A 56 6.06 -12.41 33.43
C SER A 56 6.41 -12.90 32.02
N GLU A 57 6.37 -14.22 31.82
CA GLU A 57 6.52 -14.84 30.50
C GLU A 57 5.38 -14.43 29.55
N ALA A 58 4.17 -14.21 30.08
CA ALA A 58 3.02 -13.73 29.32
C ALA A 58 3.29 -12.35 28.70
N ALA A 59 3.82 -11.40 29.46
CA ALA A 59 4.21 -10.08 28.96
C ALA A 59 5.30 -10.19 27.88
N GLN A 60 6.33 -11.02 28.10
CA GLN A 60 7.38 -11.24 27.09
C GLN A 60 6.80 -11.83 25.78
N ASN A 61 5.92 -12.81 25.88
CA ASN A 61 5.30 -13.44 24.71
C ASN A 61 4.41 -12.46 23.96
N SER A 62 3.60 -11.67 24.66
CA SER A 62 2.81 -10.60 24.04
C SER A 62 3.68 -9.59 23.29
N VAL A 63 4.83 -9.17 23.83
CA VAL A 63 5.77 -8.33 23.08
C VAL A 63 6.29 -9.03 21.81
N ARG A 64 6.67 -10.32 21.89
CA ARG A 64 7.12 -11.09 20.71
C ARG A 64 6.04 -11.22 19.64
N TYR A 65 4.79 -11.42 20.02
CA TYR A 65 3.64 -11.46 19.10
C TYR A 65 3.39 -10.08 18.47
N GLY A 66 3.47 -9.00 19.27
CA GLY A 66 3.39 -7.64 18.77
C GLY A 66 4.47 -7.35 17.72
N MET A 67 5.72 -7.74 17.99
CA MET A 67 6.83 -7.60 17.04
C MET A 67 6.59 -8.36 15.73
N LEU A 68 6.05 -9.58 15.81
CA LEU A 68 5.73 -10.37 14.63
C LEU A 68 4.67 -9.69 13.75
N CYS A 69 3.58 -9.20 14.37
CA CYS A 69 2.53 -8.46 13.66
C CYS A 69 3.07 -7.15 13.07
N LEU A 70 3.94 -6.45 13.79
CA LEU A 70 4.57 -5.20 13.35
C LEU A 70 5.44 -5.42 12.10
N HIS A 71 6.31 -6.43 12.11
CA HIS A 71 7.12 -6.77 10.93
C HIS A 71 6.30 -7.18 9.72
N ALA A 72 5.07 -7.64 9.97
CA ALA A 72 4.12 -8.04 8.96
C ALA A 72 3.19 -6.90 8.49
N GLY A 73 3.36 -5.68 9.00
CA GLY A 73 2.52 -4.53 8.68
C GLY A 73 1.08 -4.65 9.18
N TRP A 74 0.85 -5.44 10.24
CA TRP A 74 -0.44 -5.57 10.93
C TRP A 74 -0.48 -4.72 12.19
N ASP A 75 -0.29 -3.42 11.99
CA ASP A 75 0.02 -2.43 13.03
C ASP A 75 -1.02 -2.40 14.17
N PHE A 76 -2.31 -2.48 13.87
CA PHE A 76 -3.35 -2.46 14.91
C PHE A 76 -3.32 -3.72 15.78
N GLU A 77 -3.02 -4.89 15.21
CA GLU A 77 -2.87 -6.12 16.00
C GLU A 77 -1.56 -6.12 16.81
N ALA A 78 -0.49 -5.54 16.25
CA ALA A 78 0.73 -5.29 16.99
C ALA A 78 0.46 -4.41 18.22
N TYR A 79 -0.29 -3.32 18.05
CA TYR A 79 -0.71 -2.44 19.13
C TYR A 79 -1.50 -3.19 20.21
N ARG A 80 -2.47 -4.04 19.85
CA ARG A 80 -3.22 -4.86 20.82
C ARG A 80 -2.31 -5.75 21.66
N HIS A 81 -1.33 -6.41 21.05
CA HIS A 81 -0.36 -7.24 21.76
C HIS A 81 0.53 -6.44 22.71
N PHE A 82 1.01 -5.27 22.30
CA PHE A 82 1.79 -4.41 23.18
C PHE A 82 0.95 -3.84 24.33
N ALA A 83 -0.32 -3.48 24.08
CA ALA A 83 -1.25 -3.07 25.12
C ALA A 83 -1.52 -4.19 26.14
N ALA A 84 -1.70 -5.43 25.69
CA ALA A 84 -1.81 -6.59 26.58
C ALA A 84 -0.55 -6.78 27.43
N ALA A 85 0.64 -6.62 26.84
CA ALA A 85 1.91 -6.67 27.59
C ALA A 85 2.01 -5.56 28.66
N ILE A 86 1.51 -4.35 28.38
CA ILE A 86 1.46 -3.24 29.36
C ILE A 86 0.45 -3.52 30.47
N GLY A 87 -0.67 -4.19 30.16
CA GLY A 87 -1.65 -4.63 31.16
C GLY A 87 -1.05 -5.61 32.16
N GLU A 88 -0.23 -6.54 31.68
CA GLU A 88 0.50 -7.53 32.50
C GLU A 88 1.71 -6.93 33.23
N ASP A 89 2.49 -6.10 32.53
CA ASP A 89 3.67 -5.44 33.08
C ASP A 89 3.72 -3.95 32.64
N PRO A 90 3.22 -3.04 33.49
CA PRO A 90 3.26 -1.60 33.23
C PRO A 90 4.66 -1.01 33.05
N GLN A 91 5.71 -1.71 33.50
CA GLN A 91 7.12 -1.30 33.40
C GLN A 91 7.88 -2.00 32.26
N CYS A 92 7.22 -2.86 31.47
CA CYS A 92 7.83 -3.52 30.33
C CYS A 92 8.23 -2.49 29.25
N LEU A 93 9.51 -2.12 29.24
CA LEU A 93 10.08 -1.09 28.36
C LEU A 93 9.79 -1.37 26.88
N MET A 94 9.96 -2.63 26.45
CA MET A 94 9.76 -3.01 25.05
C MET A 94 8.29 -2.98 24.62
N ALA A 95 7.34 -3.03 25.55
CA ALA A 95 5.93 -2.88 25.22
C ALA A 95 5.60 -1.41 24.90
N HIS A 96 6.10 -0.46 25.70
CA HIS A 96 5.96 0.98 25.40
C HIS A 96 6.67 1.37 24.10
N TRP A 97 7.89 0.84 23.88
CA TRP A 97 8.59 0.98 22.61
C TRP A 97 7.76 0.46 21.42
N GLY A 98 7.14 -0.71 21.59
CA GLY A 98 6.31 -1.36 20.58
C GLY A 98 5.07 -0.54 20.21
N VAL A 99 4.38 0.03 21.20
CA VAL A 99 3.25 0.95 20.93
C VAL A 99 3.71 2.20 20.17
N GLY A 100 4.85 2.78 20.56
CA GLY A 100 5.43 3.93 19.87
C GLY A 100 5.68 3.66 18.38
N LEU A 101 6.14 2.46 18.04
CA LEU A 101 6.41 2.06 16.66
C LEU A 101 5.15 1.60 15.90
N ALA A 102 4.25 0.83 16.53
CA ALA A 102 3.00 0.37 15.91
C ALA A 102 2.06 1.53 15.56
N LEU A 103 2.07 2.62 16.34
CA LEU A 103 1.25 3.81 16.11
C LEU A 103 2.00 4.93 15.37
N LEU A 104 3.19 4.63 14.83
CA LEU A 104 4.03 5.61 14.14
C LEU A 104 3.32 6.23 12.91
N HIS A 105 2.53 5.44 12.19
CA HIS A 105 1.84 5.85 10.96
C HIS A 105 0.31 5.86 11.13
N GLY A 106 -0.34 6.87 10.56
CA GLY A 106 -1.75 6.78 10.12
C GLY A 106 -2.83 6.68 11.20
N SER A 107 -2.51 6.85 12.48
CA SER A 107 -3.48 6.74 13.59
C SER A 107 -3.57 8.05 14.36
N GLU A 108 -3.96 9.15 13.71
CA GLU A 108 -4.20 10.43 14.38
C GLU A 108 -5.19 10.27 15.56
N HIS A 109 -6.15 9.36 15.42
CA HIS A 109 -7.10 9.01 16.47
C HIS A 109 -6.48 8.28 17.68
N LEU A 110 -5.24 7.82 17.58
CA LEU A 110 -4.45 7.18 18.66
C LEU A 110 -3.16 7.96 18.96
N ALA A 111 -3.10 9.24 18.57
CA ALA A 111 -1.92 10.07 18.80
C ALA A 111 -1.60 10.21 20.30
N SER A 112 -2.63 10.34 21.14
CA SER A 112 -2.51 10.41 22.61
C SER A 112 -1.87 9.17 23.21
N GLU A 113 -2.28 7.99 22.78
CA GLU A 113 -1.78 6.70 23.26
C GLU A 113 -0.31 6.52 22.85
N ARG A 114 0.04 6.92 21.62
CA ARG A 114 1.43 6.94 21.16
C ARG A 114 2.28 7.88 22.00
N GLU A 115 1.82 9.11 22.23
CA GLU A 115 2.54 10.09 23.05
C GLU A 115 2.72 9.59 24.48
N ALA A 116 1.68 9.00 25.08
CA ALA A 116 1.76 8.39 26.40
C ALA A 116 2.81 7.25 26.44
N ALA A 117 2.85 6.40 25.42
CA ALA A 117 3.83 5.32 25.32
C ALA A 117 5.26 5.86 25.23
N LEU A 118 5.50 6.86 24.37
CA LEU A 118 6.83 7.45 24.19
C LEU A 118 7.31 8.17 25.44
N THR A 119 6.46 8.95 26.11
CA THR A 119 6.80 9.61 27.38
C THR A 119 7.13 8.60 28.47
N ARG A 120 6.32 7.54 28.62
CA ARG A 120 6.60 6.48 29.60
C ARG A 120 7.86 5.69 29.27
N MET A 121 8.12 5.42 27.99
CA MET A 121 9.34 4.75 27.56
C MET A 121 10.59 5.55 27.99
N LEU A 122 10.59 6.87 27.80
CA LEU A 122 11.70 7.73 28.22
C LEU A 122 11.83 7.79 29.75
N GLU A 123 10.73 7.91 30.49
CA GLU A 123 10.75 7.87 31.96
C GLU A 123 11.33 6.56 32.50
N LEU A 124 10.95 5.41 31.92
CA LEU A 124 11.48 4.11 32.33
C LEU A 124 13.00 4.03 32.12
N ILE A 125 13.52 4.62 31.04
CA ILE A 125 14.95 4.73 30.80
C ILE A 125 15.64 5.60 31.86
N ASP A 126 15.04 6.74 32.22
CA ASP A 126 15.59 7.65 33.24
C ASP A 126 15.60 7.01 34.64
N GLN A 127 14.65 6.11 34.91
CA GLN A 127 14.61 5.26 36.11
C GLN A 127 15.60 4.09 36.07
N GLY A 128 16.32 3.90 34.96
CA GLY A 128 17.30 2.82 34.78
C GLY A 128 16.69 1.46 34.44
N VAL A 129 15.42 1.40 34.01
CA VAL A 129 14.74 0.17 33.57
C VAL A 129 15.27 -0.27 32.21
N GLY A 130 15.37 -1.59 32.02
CA GLY A 130 15.79 -2.22 30.77
C GLY A 130 17.26 -2.61 30.73
N THR A 131 17.55 -3.67 29.98
CA THR A 131 18.90 -4.13 29.69
C THR A 131 19.60 -3.22 28.69
N GLU A 132 20.93 -3.36 28.57
CA GLU A 132 21.69 -2.63 27.53
C GLU A 132 21.16 -2.91 26.11
N LEU A 133 20.70 -4.14 25.85
CA LEU A 133 20.06 -4.50 24.59
C LEU A 133 18.79 -3.68 24.35
N GLU A 134 17.87 -3.65 25.32
CA GLU A 134 16.61 -2.90 25.21
C GLU A 134 16.85 -1.38 25.07
N LYS A 135 17.86 -0.84 25.75
CA LYS A 135 18.30 0.55 25.58
C LYS A 135 18.78 0.84 24.16
N ARG A 136 19.37 -0.13 23.43
CA ARG A 136 19.70 0.04 22.01
C ARG A 136 18.47 0.15 21.12
N TYR A 137 17.40 -0.60 21.39
CA TYR A 137 16.13 -0.45 20.67
C TYR A 137 15.52 0.94 20.89
N VAL A 138 15.49 1.39 22.14
CA VAL A 138 14.99 2.73 22.47
C VAL A 138 15.81 3.80 21.77
N PHE A 139 17.15 3.70 21.83
CA PHE A 139 18.02 4.64 21.14
C PHE A 139 17.77 4.67 19.61
N GLY A 140 17.60 3.51 18.98
CA GLY A 140 17.27 3.40 17.56
C GLY A 140 15.92 4.06 17.21
N LEU A 141 14.89 3.89 18.05
CA LEU A 141 13.60 4.56 17.85
C LEU A 141 13.70 6.07 18.07
N VAL A 142 14.43 6.54 19.09
CA VAL A 142 14.67 7.97 19.29
C VAL A 142 15.38 8.58 18.08
N LYS A 143 16.38 7.89 17.52
CA LYS A 143 17.04 8.29 16.27
C LYS A 143 16.08 8.33 15.10
N LEU A 144 15.20 7.34 14.98
CA LEU A 144 14.19 7.30 13.92
C LEU A 144 13.26 8.52 13.97
N LEU A 145 12.78 8.87 15.17
CA LEU A 145 11.82 9.96 15.38
C LEU A 145 12.47 11.35 15.23
N ARG A 146 13.73 11.53 15.66
CA ARG A 146 14.41 12.84 15.68
C ARG A 146 15.20 13.13 14.41
N ASP A 147 15.94 12.14 13.93
CA ASP A 147 16.98 12.30 12.90
C ASP A 147 16.62 11.57 11.59
N GLY A 148 15.75 10.55 11.68
CA GLY A 148 15.22 9.83 10.54
C GLY A 148 15.81 8.42 10.36
N PRO A 149 15.44 7.74 9.26
CA PRO A 149 15.72 6.31 9.09
C PRO A 149 17.20 5.99 8.90
N ALA A 150 17.97 6.87 8.24
CA ALA A 150 19.40 6.65 8.01
C ALA A 150 20.21 6.67 9.33
N ASP A 151 19.90 7.61 10.22
CA ASP A 151 20.53 7.70 11.55
C ASP A 151 20.09 6.55 12.46
N ALA A 152 18.82 6.14 12.40
CA ALA A 152 18.34 4.95 13.08
C ALA A 152 19.05 3.68 12.60
N ALA A 153 19.22 3.51 11.28
CA ALA A 153 19.96 2.40 10.70
C ALA A 153 21.42 2.37 11.18
N SER A 154 22.06 3.53 11.26
CA SER A 154 23.42 3.68 11.80
C SER A 154 23.50 3.31 13.29
N ALA A 155 22.48 3.65 14.07
CA ALA A 155 22.38 3.24 15.47
C ALA A 155 22.21 1.72 15.62
N PHE A 156 21.33 1.11 14.83
CA PHE A 156 21.14 -0.34 14.81
C PHE A 156 22.36 -1.08 14.25
N ALA A 157 23.13 -0.49 13.34
CA ALA A 157 24.39 -1.07 12.86
C ALA A 157 25.40 -1.25 14.01
N LYS A 158 25.59 -0.23 14.84
CA LYS A 158 26.43 -0.33 16.03
C LYS A 158 25.89 -1.34 17.05
N ALA A 159 24.57 -1.34 17.25
CA ALA A 159 23.94 -2.32 18.13
C ALA A 159 24.10 -3.76 17.62
N ALA A 160 24.15 -3.98 16.30
CA ALA A 160 24.35 -5.31 15.70
C ALA A 160 25.77 -5.85 15.96
N GLU A 161 26.77 -4.97 16.09
CA GLU A 161 28.13 -5.33 16.47
C GLU A 161 28.19 -5.77 17.95
N GLU A 162 27.45 -5.07 18.82
CA GLU A 162 27.38 -5.37 20.26
C GLU A 162 26.54 -6.62 20.56
N PHE A 163 25.44 -6.82 19.82
CA PHE A 163 24.46 -7.88 20.03
C PHE A 163 24.24 -8.73 18.77
N PRO A 164 25.27 -9.42 18.26
CA PRO A 164 25.20 -10.12 16.97
C PRO A 164 24.23 -11.30 16.96
N ASN A 165 23.79 -11.78 18.12
CA ASN A 165 22.83 -12.89 18.24
C ASN A 165 21.37 -12.44 18.23
N ASP A 166 21.09 -11.14 18.23
CA ASP A 166 19.72 -10.63 18.13
C ASP A 166 19.35 -10.38 16.65
N PRO A 167 18.50 -11.23 16.04
CA PRO A 167 18.13 -11.08 14.64
C PRO A 167 17.28 -9.82 14.37
N GLN A 168 16.60 -9.27 15.37
CA GLN A 168 15.73 -8.11 15.21
C GLN A 168 16.55 -6.84 14.97
N ILE A 169 17.72 -6.69 15.63
CA ILE A 169 18.61 -5.54 15.38
C ILE A 169 19.16 -5.58 13.96
N GLY A 170 19.60 -6.76 13.49
CA GLY A 170 20.06 -6.94 12.12
C GLY A 170 18.97 -6.61 11.09
N LEU A 171 17.75 -7.05 11.35
CA LEU A 171 16.57 -6.73 10.55
C LEU A 171 16.31 -5.21 10.51
N LEU A 172 16.25 -4.54 11.66
CA LEU A 172 15.96 -3.10 11.76
C LEU A 172 17.06 -2.26 11.08
N LYS A 173 18.33 -2.66 11.22
CA LYS A 173 19.46 -2.08 10.48
C LYS A 173 19.20 -2.13 8.97
N ALA A 174 18.94 -3.32 8.44
CA ALA A 174 18.75 -3.52 7.01
C ALA A 174 17.49 -2.79 6.50
N LEU A 175 16.39 -2.92 7.22
CA LEU A 175 15.12 -2.28 6.87
C LEU A 175 15.29 -0.76 6.81
N LEU A 176 15.78 -0.12 7.87
CA LEU A 176 15.89 1.34 7.93
C LEU A 176 17.01 1.90 7.04
N GLY A 177 18.01 1.07 6.71
CA GLY A 177 19.16 1.45 5.90
C GLY A 177 18.98 1.29 4.38
N ARG A 178 17.86 0.74 3.91
CA ARG A 178 17.66 0.45 2.49
C ARG A 178 17.36 1.70 1.64
N GLY A 179 17.91 1.75 0.43
CA GLY A 179 17.74 2.88 -0.50
C GLY A 179 16.63 2.70 -1.56
N GLY A 180 16.10 1.48 -1.71
CA GLY A 180 15.16 1.12 -2.76
C GLY A 180 15.79 1.09 -4.16
N PHE A 181 14.93 1.25 -5.17
CA PHE A 181 15.31 1.20 -6.58
C PHE A 181 15.30 2.59 -7.19
N ASP A 182 16.17 2.86 -8.16
CA ASP A 182 16.23 4.15 -8.85
C ASP A 182 15.15 4.29 -9.95
N VAL A 183 15.26 5.32 -10.80
CA VAL A 183 14.28 5.56 -11.88
C VAL A 183 14.37 4.56 -13.03
N THR A 184 15.51 3.88 -13.18
CA THR A 184 15.71 2.80 -14.16
C THR A 184 15.29 1.44 -13.61
N GLY A 185 15.10 1.36 -12.29
CA GLY A 185 14.73 0.14 -11.59
C GLY A 185 15.93 -0.60 -10.99
N GLU A 186 17.14 -0.07 -11.13
CA GLU A 186 18.33 -0.66 -10.51
C GLU A 186 18.31 -0.48 -8.99
N ALA A 187 18.77 -1.49 -8.26
CA ALA A 187 18.92 -1.40 -6.81
C ALA A 187 20.00 -0.37 -6.48
N THR A 188 19.68 0.58 -5.60
CA THR A 188 20.71 1.48 -5.06
C THR A 188 21.75 0.69 -4.25
N PRO A 189 22.99 1.20 -4.08
CA PRO A 189 23.99 0.51 -3.25
C PRO A 189 23.53 0.23 -1.81
N ASP A 190 22.70 1.12 -1.24
CA ASP A 190 22.07 0.91 0.06
C ASP A 190 21.05 -0.24 0.05
N GLN A 191 20.27 -0.38 -1.02
CA GLN A 191 19.34 -1.49 -1.21
C GLN A 191 20.10 -2.82 -1.36
N GLU A 192 21.14 -2.86 -2.20
CA GLU A 192 21.95 -4.07 -2.39
C GLU A 192 22.60 -4.54 -1.08
N ARG A 193 23.16 -3.60 -0.30
CA ARG A 193 23.71 -3.89 1.04
C ARG A 193 22.65 -4.45 1.97
N ALA A 194 21.49 -3.80 2.05
CA ALA A 194 20.40 -4.22 2.94
C ALA A 194 19.87 -5.61 2.57
N GLU A 195 19.73 -5.91 1.28
CA GLU A 195 19.32 -7.25 0.81
C GLU A 195 20.39 -8.31 1.09
N SER A 196 21.67 -7.99 0.89
CA SER A 196 22.79 -8.87 1.21
C SER A 196 22.80 -9.21 2.70
N ASP A 197 22.69 -8.19 3.57
CA ASP A 197 22.62 -8.36 5.02
C ASP A 197 21.43 -9.25 5.43
N MET A 198 20.26 -9.03 4.82
CA MET A 198 19.07 -9.85 5.06
C MET A 198 19.23 -11.30 4.61
N ARG A 199 19.87 -11.55 3.46
CA ARG A 199 20.14 -12.93 2.99
C ARG A 199 21.10 -13.64 3.93
N GLU A 200 22.11 -12.95 4.46
CA GLU A 200 23.01 -13.52 5.46
C GLU A 200 22.30 -13.80 6.78
N LEU A 201 21.44 -12.88 7.22
CA LEU A 201 20.63 -13.05 8.42
C LEU A 201 19.67 -14.25 8.31
N ILE A 202 19.03 -14.43 7.16
CA ILE A 202 18.17 -15.60 6.88
C ILE A 202 18.98 -16.90 6.92
N LYS A 203 20.20 -16.94 6.37
CA LYS A 203 21.05 -18.14 6.45
C LYS A 203 21.40 -18.51 7.88
N ARG A 204 21.63 -17.51 8.74
CA ARG A 204 21.96 -17.73 10.15
C ARG A 204 20.75 -18.14 11.00
N PHE A 205 19.57 -17.66 10.63
CA PHE A 205 18.32 -17.92 11.34
C PHE A 205 17.23 -18.47 10.40
N PRO A 206 17.45 -19.64 9.77
CA PRO A 206 16.60 -20.13 8.68
C PRO A 206 15.17 -20.42 9.10
N ASP A 207 14.97 -20.74 10.38
CA ASP A 207 13.67 -21.10 10.92
C ASP A 207 12.79 -19.88 11.28
N LEU A 208 13.33 -18.66 11.19
CA LEU A 208 12.60 -17.43 11.50
C LEU A 208 11.93 -16.89 10.23
N SER A 209 10.71 -17.36 9.94
CA SER A 209 9.98 -17.03 8.71
C SER A 209 9.77 -15.53 8.50
N TYR A 210 9.66 -14.73 9.57
CA TYR A 210 9.48 -13.28 9.46
C TYR A 210 10.68 -12.57 8.81
N LEU A 211 11.89 -13.15 8.86
CA LEU A 211 13.06 -12.59 8.17
C LEU A 211 12.94 -12.73 6.65
N ARG A 212 12.43 -13.87 6.18
CA ARG A 212 12.10 -14.09 4.75
C ARG A 212 10.98 -13.15 4.32
N TYR A 213 9.93 -13.00 5.12
CA TYR A 213 8.89 -12.00 4.86
C TYR A 213 9.46 -10.59 4.72
N ALA A 214 10.34 -10.16 5.63
CA ALA A 214 10.92 -8.83 5.60
C ALA A 214 11.80 -8.58 4.36
N LEU A 215 12.62 -9.55 3.95
CA LEU A 215 13.36 -9.47 2.68
C LEU A 215 12.41 -9.31 1.49
N LEU A 216 11.35 -10.10 1.43
CA LEU A 216 10.35 -10.02 0.36
C LEU A 216 9.59 -8.69 0.38
N ALA A 217 9.24 -8.16 1.55
CA ALA A 217 8.60 -6.86 1.67
C ALA A 217 9.54 -5.73 1.22
N MET A 218 10.84 -5.82 1.49
CA MET A 218 11.85 -4.88 0.99
C MET A 218 12.00 -4.94 -0.53
N ARG A 219 11.84 -6.12 -1.12
CA ARG A 219 11.96 -6.37 -2.57
C ARG A 219 10.66 -6.22 -3.35
N ALA A 220 9.51 -6.00 -2.69
CA ALA A 220 8.19 -5.95 -3.33
C ALA A 220 8.05 -4.88 -4.43
N GLU A 221 8.96 -3.90 -4.50
CA GLU A 221 9.01 -2.83 -5.49
C GLU A 221 10.09 -3.04 -6.57
N ALA A 222 10.86 -4.13 -6.49
CA ALA A 222 11.88 -4.47 -7.48
C ALA A 222 11.26 -4.61 -8.88
N PRO A 223 12.04 -4.44 -9.96
CA PRO A 223 11.52 -4.57 -11.32
C PRO A 223 10.91 -5.92 -11.63
N SER A 224 11.63 -6.98 -11.30
CA SER A 224 11.14 -8.35 -11.35
C SER A 224 11.09 -8.93 -9.94
N LEU A 225 10.05 -9.73 -9.69
CA LEU A 225 9.86 -10.49 -8.45
C LEU A 225 9.95 -12.01 -8.68
N GLU A 226 10.24 -12.45 -9.90
CA GLU A 226 10.17 -13.86 -10.30
C GLU A 226 11.10 -14.75 -9.47
N ASP A 227 12.35 -14.32 -9.26
CA ASP A 227 13.38 -15.05 -8.51
C ASP A 227 12.99 -15.31 -7.04
N ASP A 228 12.09 -14.48 -6.49
CA ASP A 228 11.68 -14.51 -5.10
C ASP A 228 10.28 -15.13 -4.91
N LEU A 229 9.55 -15.39 -6.00
CA LEU A 229 8.17 -15.87 -5.98
C LEU A 229 8.04 -17.20 -5.23
N GLU A 230 8.97 -18.13 -5.43
CA GLU A 230 8.94 -19.41 -4.73
C GLU A 230 9.16 -19.27 -3.22
N MET A 231 9.93 -18.27 -2.78
CA MET A 231 10.09 -17.96 -1.36
C MET A 231 8.77 -17.45 -0.75
N ALA A 232 8.04 -16.60 -1.48
CA ALA A 232 6.72 -16.12 -1.06
C ALA A 232 5.69 -17.26 -0.94
N ARG A 233 5.69 -18.19 -1.92
CA ARG A 233 4.85 -19.40 -1.90
C ARG A 233 5.21 -20.31 -0.72
N ALA A 234 6.50 -20.53 -0.48
CA ALA A 234 6.98 -21.35 0.63
C ALA A 234 6.51 -20.82 1.99
N LEU A 235 6.57 -19.50 2.21
CA LEU A 235 6.07 -18.88 3.45
C LEU A 235 4.61 -19.23 3.73
N CYS A 236 3.74 -19.18 2.72
CA CYS A 236 2.31 -19.48 2.88
C CYS A 236 2.05 -20.98 3.13
N ARG A 237 2.88 -21.88 2.56
CA ARG A 237 2.80 -23.32 2.84
C ARG A 237 3.27 -23.66 4.26
N GLU A 238 4.32 -23.00 4.73
CA GLU A 238 4.85 -23.18 6.08
C GLU A 238 3.93 -22.58 7.16
N VAL A 239 3.27 -21.46 6.83
CA VAL A 239 2.47 -20.67 7.77
C VAL A 239 1.09 -20.36 7.18
N PRO A 240 0.19 -21.37 7.07
CA PRO A 240 -1.08 -21.24 6.34
C PRO A 240 -2.17 -20.43 7.07
N GLY A 241 -1.91 -20.04 8.32
CA GLY A 241 -2.84 -19.30 9.19
C GLY A 241 -2.48 -17.82 9.40
N PHE A 242 -1.47 -17.28 8.72
CA PHE A 242 -1.02 -15.90 8.93
C PHE A 242 -1.35 -15.00 7.72
N PRO A 243 -2.42 -14.17 7.80
CA PRO A 243 -2.92 -13.41 6.65
C PRO A 243 -1.89 -12.49 5.94
N PRO A 244 -0.97 -11.80 6.64
CA PRO A 244 0.02 -10.95 5.96
C PRO A 244 0.87 -11.67 4.93
N TYR A 245 1.17 -12.96 5.12
CA TYR A 245 1.97 -13.73 4.16
C TYR A 245 1.21 -13.97 2.86
N PHE A 246 -0.10 -14.22 2.94
CA PHE A 246 -0.96 -14.37 1.78
C PHE A 246 -1.15 -13.05 1.03
N HIS A 247 -1.22 -11.92 1.73
CA HIS A 247 -1.24 -10.60 1.08
C HIS A 247 0.05 -10.34 0.28
N LEU A 248 1.21 -10.63 0.87
CA LEU A 248 2.50 -10.55 0.21
C LEU A 248 2.54 -11.48 -1.02
N LEU A 249 2.12 -12.74 -0.87
CA LEU A 249 2.06 -13.70 -1.98
C LEU A 249 1.17 -13.19 -3.11
N GLY A 250 -0.02 -12.66 -2.81
CA GLY A 250 -0.91 -12.10 -3.82
C GLY A 250 -0.27 -10.97 -4.61
N HIS A 251 0.49 -10.09 -3.94
CA HIS A 251 1.24 -9.03 -4.62
C HIS A 251 2.32 -9.59 -5.55
N TYR A 252 3.05 -10.62 -5.10
CA TYR A 252 4.08 -11.28 -5.89
C TYR A 252 3.52 -12.00 -7.12
N GLU A 253 2.47 -12.80 -6.94
CA GLU A 253 1.78 -13.47 -8.04
C GLU A 253 1.23 -12.46 -9.06
N TRP A 254 0.61 -11.37 -8.58
CA TRP A 254 0.07 -10.33 -9.45
C TRP A 254 1.17 -9.65 -10.26
N ARG A 255 2.28 -9.28 -9.61
CA ARG A 255 3.44 -8.65 -10.27
C ARG A 255 4.16 -9.57 -11.27
N CYS A 256 4.07 -10.89 -11.10
CA CYS A 256 4.59 -11.88 -12.04
C CYS A 256 3.57 -12.28 -13.13
N GLY A 257 2.39 -11.64 -13.18
CA GLY A 257 1.35 -11.95 -14.17
C GLY A 257 0.55 -13.22 -13.91
N ASN A 258 0.68 -13.83 -12.73
CA ASN A 258 -0.10 -14.99 -12.28
C ASN A 258 -1.41 -14.51 -11.64
N HIS A 259 -2.21 -13.76 -12.40
CA HIS A 259 -3.40 -13.08 -11.91
C HIS A 259 -4.45 -13.98 -11.23
N PRO A 260 -4.72 -15.23 -11.69
CA PRO A 260 -5.60 -16.15 -10.96
C PRO A 260 -5.08 -16.48 -9.55
N ALA A 261 -3.83 -16.93 -9.43
CA ALA A 261 -3.18 -17.25 -8.16
C ALA A 261 -3.10 -16.02 -7.22
N ALA A 262 -2.92 -14.83 -7.79
CA ALA A 262 -2.99 -13.59 -7.02
C ALA A 262 -4.37 -13.38 -6.37
N GLY A 263 -5.44 -13.57 -7.15
CA GLY A 263 -6.82 -13.47 -6.65
C GLY A 263 -7.11 -14.46 -5.52
N GLU A 264 -6.62 -15.68 -5.63
CA GLU A 264 -6.74 -16.71 -4.58
C GLU A 264 -5.98 -16.33 -3.30
N ALA A 265 -4.73 -15.89 -3.42
CA ALA A 265 -3.92 -15.48 -2.28
C ALA A 265 -4.53 -14.27 -1.55
N PHE A 266 -5.02 -13.26 -2.28
CA PHE A 266 -5.73 -12.14 -1.67
C PHE A 266 -7.06 -12.55 -1.04
N GLY A 267 -7.82 -13.46 -1.66
CA GLY A 267 -9.02 -14.04 -1.07
C GLY A 267 -8.72 -14.75 0.24
N ARG A 268 -7.66 -15.56 0.29
CA ARG A 268 -7.22 -16.25 1.51
C ARG A 268 -6.79 -15.27 2.60
N ALA A 269 -6.08 -14.20 2.25
CA ALA A 269 -5.74 -13.14 3.20
C ALA A 269 -7.00 -12.46 3.77
N ALA A 270 -7.97 -12.14 2.91
CA ALA A 270 -9.23 -11.52 3.32
C ALA A 270 -10.07 -12.44 4.22
N ASP A 271 -10.13 -13.75 3.92
CA ASP A 271 -10.82 -14.73 4.76
C ASP A 271 -10.22 -14.80 6.16
N LEU A 272 -8.89 -14.90 6.26
CA LEU A 272 -8.16 -14.96 7.53
C LEU A 272 -8.32 -13.67 8.36
N TYR A 273 -8.26 -12.49 7.73
CA TYR A 273 -8.57 -11.24 8.42
C TYR A 273 -10.05 -11.16 8.82
N GLY A 274 -10.95 -11.73 8.03
CA GLY A 274 -12.37 -11.84 8.36
C GLY A 274 -12.65 -12.74 9.56
N GLU A 275 -11.92 -13.85 9.69
CA GLU A 275 -11.93 -14.71 10.88
C GLU A 275 -11.43 -13.96 12.12
N TRP A 276 -10.32 -13.23 11.98
CA TRP A 276 -9.80 -12.38 13.06
C TRP A 276 -10.83 -11.33 13.50
N MET A 277 -11.40 -10.56 12.55
CA MET A 277 -12.43 -9.54 12.83
C MET A 277 -13.62 -10.13 13.59
N LYS A 278 -14.12 -11.30 13.16
CA LYS A 278 -15.21 -12.02 13.85
C LYS A 278 -14.83 -12.43 15.28
N SER A 279 -13.60 -12.92 15.48
CA SER A 279 -13.14 -13.36 16.81
C SER A 279 -12.96 -12.22 17.82
N THR A 280 -12.79 -10.99 17.33
CA THR A 280 -12.52 -9.81 18.14
C THR A 280 -13.71 -8.86 18.24
N ASP A 281 -14.83 -9.14 17.57
CA ASP A 281 -15.95 -8.21 17.38
C ASP A 281 -15.53 -6.88 16.73
N LEU A 282 -14.54 -6.95 15.83
CA LEU A 282 -14.07 -5.81 15.04
C LEU A 282 -14.66 -5.87 13.63
N THR A 283 -14.59 -4.72 12.96
CA THR A 283 -15.10 -4.55 11.59
C THR A 283 -14.00 -4.08 10.65
N ALA A 284 -14.33 -3.97 9.37
CA ALA A 284 -13.43 -3.45 8.34
C ALA A 284 -12.89 -2.03 8.67
N LEU A 285 -13.57 -1.27 9.54
CA LEU A 285 -13.10 0.04 10.02
C LEU A 285 -11.80 -0.06 10.82
N HIS A 286 -11.51 -1.22 11.42
CA HIS A 286 -10.32 -1.45 12.24
C HIS A 286 -9.28 -2.35 11.54
N CYS A 287 -9.57 -2.81 10.31
CA CYS A 287 -8.75 -3.77 9.59
C CYS A 287 -8.35 -3.25 8.20
N ALA A 288 -7.45 -2.25 8.16
CA ALA A 288 -6.89 -1.76 6.90
C ALA A 288 -6.31 -2.87 5.99
N PRO A 289 -5.60 -3.89 6.52
CA PRO A 289 -5.09 -4.99 5.71
C PRO A 289 -6.18 -5.81 5.01
N TRP A 290 -7.35 -6.01 5.64
CA TRP A 290 -8.49 -6.68 5.02
C TRP A 290 -9.00 -5.90 3.79
N THR A 291 -9.26 -4.60 3.97
CA THR A 291 -9.71 -3.72 2.87
C THR A 291 -8.67 -3.71 1.75
N LYS A 292 -7.39 -3.70 2.10
CA LYS A 292 -6.29 -3.76 1.13
C LYS A 292 -6.31 -5.05 0.32
N ALA A 293 -6.48 -6.20 0.98
CA ALA A 293 -6.55 -7.51 0.32
C ALA A 293 -7.76 -7.60 -0.63
N GLU A 294 -8.94 -7.17 -0.20
CA GLU A 294 -10.14 -7.22 -1.06
C GLU A 294 -10.04 -6.25 -2.26
N CYS A 295 -9.49 -5.05 -2.06
CA CYS A 295 -9.23 -4.13 -3.18
C CYS A 295 -8.27 -4.76 -4.20
N TYR A 296 -7.22 -5.43 -3.75
CA TYR A 296 -6.30 -6.14 -4.63
C TYR A 296 -6.92 -7.33 -5.33
N ARG A 297 -7.77 -8.09 -4.64
CA ARG A 297 -8.52 -9.19 -5.22
C ARG A 297 -9.35 -8.71 -6.40
N ALA A 298 -10.09 -7.60 -6.24
CA ALA A 298 -10.83 -7.00 -7.34
C ALA A 298 -9.92 -6.53 -8.49
N VAL A 299 -8.74 -5.98 -8.20
CA VAL A 299 -7.75 -5.62 -9.23
C VAL A 299 -7.22 -6.85 -9.96
N ALA A 300 -6.89 -7.94 -9.26
CA ALA A 300 -6.41 -9.17 -9.87
C ALA A 300 -7.45 -9.80 -10.81
N LEU A 301 -8.73 -9.78 -10.41
CA LEU A 301 -9.85 -10.20 -11.25
C LEU A 301 -9.95 -9.35 -12.53
N ALA A 302 -9.81 -8.02 -12.42
CA ALA A 302 -9.78 -7.12 -13.58
C ALA A 302 -8.55 -7.35 -14.47
N SER A 303 -7.39 -7.63 -13.88
CA SER A 303 -6.14 -7.92 -14.60
C SER A 303 -6.20 -9.22 -15.42
N LYS A 304 -7.05 -10.19 -15.03
CA LYS A 304 -7.32 -11.41 -15.82
C LYS A 304 -8.57 -11.33 -16.72
N GLY A 305 -9.24 -10.18 -16.75
CA GLY A 305 -10.39 -9.94 -17.63
C GLY A 305 -11.76 -10.35 -17.07
N GLU A 306 -11.87 -10.74 -15.80
CA GLU A 306 -13.15 -11.02 -15.13
C GLU A 306 -13.78 -9.76 -14.55
N TYR A 307 -14.19 -8.85 -15.44
CA TYR A 307 -14.67 -7.52 -15.05
C TYR A 307 -15.95 -7.53 -14.21
N GLU A 308 -16.87 -8.44 -14.47
CA GLU A 308 -18.12 -8.56 -13.71
C GLU A 308 -17.83 -8.97 -12.25
N SER A 309 -17.00 -9.99 -12.05
CA SER A 309 -16.54 -10.44 -10.73
C SER A 309 -15.73 -9.35 -10.02
N ALA A 310 -14.83 -8.67 -10.75
CA ALA A 310 -14.03 -7.58 -10.22
C ALA A 310 -14.90 -6.41 -9.74
N LEU A 311 -15.89 -6.01 -10.53
CA LEU A 311 -16.81 -4.93 -10.19
C LEU A 311 -17.69 -5.32 -9.00
N ALA A 312 -18.22 -6.54 -8.96
CA ALA A 312 -19.00 -7.04 -7.83
C ALA A 312 -18.20 -7.01 -6.52
N ALA A 313 -16.95 -7.49 -6.55
CA ALA A 313 -16.05 -7.46 -5.39
C ALA A 313 -15.75 -6.01 -4.95
N ALA A 314 -15.41 -5.13 -5.90
CA ALA A 314 -15.12 -3.73 -5.59
C ALA A 314 -16.35 -3.00 -5.01
N MET A 315 -17.54 -3.25 -5.55
CA MET A 315 -18.80 -2.66 -5.04
C MET A 315 -19.11 -3.15 -3.63
N ALA A 316 -18.85 -4.43 -3.32
CA ALA A 316 -19.09 -4.97 -1.99
C ALA A 316 -18.24 -4.27 -0.91
N VAL A 317 -16.96 -4.02 -1.19
CA VAL A 317 -16.08 -3.30 -0.25
C VAL A 317 -16.43 -1.80 -0.21
N ALA A 318 -16.74 -1.18 -1.35
CA ALA A 318 -17.11 0.23 -1.43
C ALA A 318 -18.42 0.56 -0.70
N ALA A 319 -19.33 -0.42 -0.58
CA ALA A 319 -20.61 -0.30 0.11
C ALA A 319 -20.50 -0.27 1.65
N ILE A 320 -19.32 -0.55 2.22
CA ILE A 320 -19.12 -0.49 3.66
C ILE A 320 -19.25 0.95 4.15
N GLU A 321 -20.20 1.16 5.06
CA GLU A 321 -20.45 2.46 5.66
C GLU A 321 -19.27 2.87 6.55
N VAL A 322 -18.86 4.13 6.41
CA VAL A 322 -17.81 4.74 7.23
C VAL A 322 -18.42 5.97 7.90
N PRO A 323 -18.78 5.88 9.19
CA PRO A 323 -19.19 7.03 9.98
C PRO A 323 -18.12 8.13 9.95
N ILE A 324 -18.54 9.40 9.94
CA ILE A 324 -17.62 10.55 9.79
C ILE A 324 -16.55 10.58 10.89
N ASP A 325 -16.92 10.21 12.12
CA ASP A 325 -16.03 10.10 13.28
C ASP A 325 -15.06 8.92 13.19
N GLN A 326 -15.34 7.93 12.35
CA GLN A 326 -14.48 6.76 12.14
C GLN A 326 -13.64 6.82 10.85
N VAL A 327 -13.69 7.92 10.08
CA VAL A 327 -12.86 8.11 8.88
C VAL A 327 -11.36 8.00 9.17
N ASN A 328 -10.93 8.36 10.39
CA ASN A 328 -9.52 8.35 10.79
C ASN A 328 -9.05 7.05 11.43
N THR A 329 -9.94 6.05 11.54
CA THR A 329 -9.52 4.67 11.86
C THR A 329 -8.69 4.12 10.70
N SER A 330 -7.81 3.16 10.97
CA SER A 330 -6.91 2.61 9.95
C SER A 330 -7.70 2.02 8.76
N GLY A 331 -8.76 1.27 9.03
CA GLY A 331 -9.62 0.67 8.02
C GLY A 331 -10.60 1.66 7.41
N GLY A 332 -11.18 2.59 8.18
CA GLY A 332 -12.02 3.67 7.67
C GLY A 332 -11.29 4.53 6.64
N ARG A 333 -10.03 4.88 6.90
CA ARG A 333 -9.19 5.62 5.97
C ARG A 333 -8.95 4.86 4.67
N MET A 334 -8.60 3.56 4.76
CA MET A 334 -8.40 2.69 3.60
C MET A 334 -9.68 2.55 2.76
N LEU A 335 -10.84 2.40 3.42
CA LEU A 335 -12.14 2.31 2.75
C LEU A 335 -12.47 3.59 1.98
N MET A 336 -12.27 4.74 2.61
CA MET A 336 -12.53 6.04 1.97
C MET A 336 -11.58 6.30 0.80
N TRP A 337 -10.27 6.17 1.00
CA TRP A 337 -9.31 6.56 -0.02
C TRP A 337 -9.19 5.57 -1.18
N GLU A 338 -9.29 4.27 -0.91
CA GLU A 338 -9.06 3.23 -1.92
C GLU A 338 -10.37 2.52 -2.33
N ALA A 339 -11.14 1.97 -1.40
CA ALA A 339 -12.28 1.12 -1.77
C ALA A 339 -13.37 1.89 -2.53
N ARG A 340 -13.76 3.09 -2.05
CA ARG A 340 -14.89 3.85 -2.62
C ARG A 340 -14.67 4.36 -4.04
N THR A 341 -13.43 4.44 -4.52
CA THR A 341 -13.14 4.81 -5.92
C THR A 341 -12.87 3.60 -6.81
N LEU A 342 -12.68 2.41 -6.23
CA LEU A 342 -12.26 1.23 -6.96
C LEU A 342 -13.26 0.77 -8.04
N PRO A 343 -14.59 0.74 -7.81
CA PRO A 343 -15.56 0.41 -8.86
C PRO A 343 -15.43 1.30 -10.10
N ALA A 344 -15.34 2.62 -9.89
CA ALA A 344 -15.14 3.59 -10.95
C ALA A 344 -13.81 3.38 -11.68
N ARG A 345 -12.73 3.11 -10.95
CA ARG A 345 -11.41 2.82 -11.55
C ARG A 345 -11.41 1.56 -12.42
N ILE A 346 -12.13 0.50 -12.02
CA ILE A 346 -12.28 -0.74 -12.81
C ILE A 346 -13.04 -0.46 -14.11
N LEU A 347 -14.13 0.30 -14.04
CA LEU A 347 -14.91 0.71 -15.22
C LEU A 347 -14.08 1.62 -16.15
N MET A 348 -13.33 2.56 -15.57
CA MET A 348 -12.43 3.44 -16.33
C MET A 348 -11.29 2.67 -17.01
N ARG A 349 -10.84 1.54 -16.43
CA ARG A 349 -9.86 0.64 -17.04
C ARG A 349 -10.44 -0.12 -18.22
N ARG A 350 -11.65 -0.67 -18.07
CA ARG A 350 -12.31 -1.44 -19.12
C ARG A 350 -12.64 -0.57 -20.35
N ASP A 351 -12.99 0.69 -20.10
CA ASP A 351 -13.17 1.74 -21.11
C ASP A 351 -14.13 1.35 -22.26
N GLN A 352 -15.16 0.55 -21.98
CA GLN A 352 -16.20 0.23 -22.95
C GLN A 352 -17.27 1.32 -22.98
N LYS A 353 -18.01 1.37 -24.10
CA LYS A 353 -19.17 2.26 -24.24
C LYS A 353 -20.15 2.08 -23.07
N GLY A 354 -20.48 3.17 -22.39
CA GLY A 354 -21.35 3.20 -21.22
C GLY A 354 -20.65 3.00 -19.88
N ASP A 355 -19.36 2.65 -19.85
CA ASP A 355 -18.61 2.46 -18.60
C ASP A 355 -18.39 3.77 -17.85
N MET A 356 -18.17 4.89 -18.55
CA MET A 356 -18.00 6.18 -17.88
C MET A 356 -19.26 6.62 -17.14
N LYS A 357 -20.43 6.34 -17.73
CA LYS A 357 -21.72 6.58 -17.07
C LYS A 357 -21.84 5.73 -15.79
N LYS A 358 -21.57 4.43 -15.88
CA LYS A 358 -21.60 3.53 -14.71
C LYS A 358 -20.55 3.93 -13.67
N ALA A 359 -19.38 4.41 -14.10
CA ALA A 359 -18.32 4.85 -13.20
C ALA A 359 -18.80 6.03 -12.35
N LEU A 360 -19.46 7.02 -12.97
CA LEU A 360 -20.07 8.15 -12.27
C LEU A 360 -21.16 7.70 -11.29
N GLU A 361 -21.98 6.71 -11.65
CA GLU A 361 -23.01 6.14 -10.78
C GLU A 361 -22.42 5.43 -9.55
N THR A 362 -21.18 4.95 -9.63
CA THR A 362 -20.49 4.29 -8.51
C THR A 362 -19.68 5.23 -7.61
N LEU A 363 -19.41 6.45 -8.07
CA LEU A 363 -18.61 7.41 -7.31
C LEU A 363 -19.41 8.01 -6.15
N PRO A 364 -18.78 8.31 -5.01
CA PRO A 364 -19.50 8.89 -3.87
C PRO A 364 -20.09 10.27 -4.18
N ASP A 365 -21.30 10.52 -3.70
CA ASP A 365 -21.93 11.84 -3.77
C ASP A 365 -21.19 12.84 -2.86
N LEU A 366 -20.57 13.84 -3.48
CA LEU A 366 -19.80 14.87 -2.78
C LEU A 366 -20.67 15.72 -1.86
N GLU A 367 -21.95 15.90 -2.19
CA GLU A 367 -22.87 16.70 -1.39
C GLU A 367 -23.17 16.02 -0.06
N ALA A 368 -23.51 14.73 -0.12
CA ALA A 368 -23.75 13.89 1.05
C ALA A 368 -22.51 13.78 1.96
N LEU A 369 -21.31 14.03 1.44
CA LEU A 369 -20.05 13.88 2.15
C LEU A 369 -19.39 15.20 2.56
N ARG A 370 -20.07 16.36 2.45
CA ARG A 370 -19.50 17.67 2.84
C ARG A 370 -18.88 17.68 4.23
N GLY A 371 -19.46 16.97 5.20
CA GLY A 371 -18.95 16.88 6.58
C GLY A 371 -17.62 16.13 6.73
N VAL A 372 -17.28 15.27 5.77
CA VAL A 372 -16.01 14.51 5.76
C VAL A 372 -14.81 15.42 5.55
N GLY A 373 -14.96 16.53 4.82
CA GLY A 373 -13.87 17.46 4.50
C GLY A 373 -13.15 18.07 5.70
N ALA A 374 -13.80 18.09 6.88
CA ALA A 374 -13.19 18.53 8.13
C ALA A 374 -12.28 17.47 8.78
N LYS A 375 -12.41 16.20 8.38
CA LYS A 375 -11.67 15.06 8.93
C LYS A 375 -10.70 14.42 7.94
N SER A 376 -10.92 14.62 6.64
CA SER A 376 -10.16 13.99 5.57
C SER A 376 -10.16 14.82 4.29
N LEU A 377 -9.05 14.77 3.56
CA LEU A 377 -8.89 15.37 2.22
C LEU A 377 -9.41 14.49 1.09
N VAL A 378 -10.03 13.34 1.38
CA VAL A 378 -10.47 12.35 0.39
C VAL A 378 -11.44 12.91 -0.66
N LEU A 379 -12.19 13.97 -0.34
CA LEU A 379 -13.11 14.61 -1.29
C LEU A 379 -12.40 15.12 -2.55
N TRP A 380 -11.11 15.51 -2.45
CA TRP A 380 -10.31 15.86 -3.62
C TRP A 380 -10.08 14.66 -4.54
N SER A 381 -9.90 13.47 -3.98
CA SER A 381 -9.80 12.22 -4.73
C SER A 381 -11.11 11.94 -5.48
N TYR A 382 -12.25 12.04 -4.81
CA TYR A 382 -13.55 11.80 -5.43
C TYR A 382 -13.86 12.83 -6.52
N GLN A 383 -13.65 14.12 -6.25
CA GLN A 383 -13.82 15.17 -7.26
C GLN A 383 -12.93 14.93 -8.49
N SER A 384 -11.68 14.51 -8.27
CA SER A 384 -10.75 14.17 -9.34
C SER A 384 -11.28 13.05 -10.25
N HIS A 385 -11.77 11.95 -9.67
CA HIS A 385 -12.35 10.85 -10.45
C HIS A 385 -13.64 11.28 -11.16
N THR A 386 -14.52 12.03 -10.49
CA THR A 386 -15.77 12.54 -11.08
C THR A 386 -15.50 13.43 -12.29
N SER A 387 -14.56 14.39 -12.18
CA SER A 387 -14.23 15.29 -13.28
C SER A 387 -13.64 14.54 -14.48
N VAL A 388 -12.75 13.57 -14.25
CA VAL A 388 -12.16 12.75 -15.33
C VAL A 388 -13.23 11.88 -15.99
N ALA A 389 -14.04 11.15 -15.23
CA ALA A 389 -15.09 10.29 -15.77
C ALA A 389 -16.15 11.10 -16.53
N THR A 390 -16.50 12.30 -16.03
CA THR A 390 -17.44 13.21 -16.72
C THR A 390 -16.89 13.64 -18.08
N SER A 391 -15.63 14.07 -18.15
CA SER A 391 -15.03 14.50 -19.41
C SER A 391 -14.93 13.34 -20.42
N ARG A 392 -14.56 12.13 -19.96
CA ARG A 392 -14.54 10.93 -20.81
C ARG A 392 -15.93 10.54 -21.31
N LEU A 393 -16.97 10.65 -20.47
CA LEU A 393 -18.36 10.43 -20.90
C LEU A 393 -18.78 11.43 -21.99
N LEU A 394 -18.42 12.70 -21.85
CA LEU A 394 -18.72 13.73 -22.85
C LEU A 394 -18.01 13.44 -24.18
N LEU A 395 -16.79 12.91 -24.16
CA LEU A 395 -16.10 12.42 -25.37
C LEU A 395 -16.85 11.25 -26.01
N GLU A 396 -17.31 10.27 -25.21
CA GLU A 396 -18.11 9.13 -25.69
C GLU A 396 -19.41 9.59 -26.37
N GLU A 397 -20.03 10.66 -25.86
CA GLU A 397 -21.24 11.29 -26.40
C GLU A 397 -20.96 12.23 -27.61
N GLY A 398 -19.69 12.39 -28.02
CA GLY A 398 -19.29 13.27 -29.12
C GLY A 398 -19.33 14.76 -28.79
N LYS A 399 -19.43 15.14 -27.51
CA LYS A 399 -19.49 16.53 -27.03
C LYS A 399 -18.09 17.07 -26.72
N LEU A 400 -17.27 17.20 -27.75
CA LEU A 400 -15.85 17.55 -27.61
C LEU A 400 -15.61 18.88 -26.86
N GLU A 401 -16.37 19.94 -27.17
CA GLU A 401 -16.17 21.24 -26.51
C GLU A 401 -16.53 21.19 -25.02
N ASP A 402 -17.62 20.49 -24.66
CA ASP A 402 -18.01 20.31 -23.26
C ASP A 402 -16.96 19.47 -22.52
N ALA A 403 -16.46 18.40 -23.14
CA ALA A 403 -15.38 17.59 -22.59
C ALA A 403 -14.12 18.42 -22.32
N ARG A 404 -13.78 19.32 -23.26
CA ARG A 404 -12.65 20.24 -23.14
C ARG A 404 -12.83 21.22 -21.98
N LEU A 405 -14.02 21.79 -21.81
CA LEU A 405 -14.32 22.67 -20.67
C LEU A 405 -14.15 21.95 -19.33
N VAL A 406 -14.64 20.70 -19.22
CA VAL A 406 -14.45 19.90 -18.01
C VAL A 406 -12.97 19.55 -17.78
N SER A 407 -12.21 19.27 -18.84
CA SER A 407 -10.75 19.03 -18.73
C SER A 407 -9.95 20.29 -18.35
N ASP A 408 -10.38 21.47 -18.80
CA ASP A 408 -9.80 22.73 -18.33
C ASP A 408 -10.07 22.88 -16.81
N ASP A 409 -11.26 22.50 -16.34
CA ASP A 409 -11.59 22.47 -14.91
C ASP A 409 -10.78 21.43 -14.11
N VAL A 410 -10.48 20.26 -14.69
CA VAL A 410 -9.55 19.26 -14.10
C VAL A 410 -8.20 19.91 -13.76
N THR A 411 -7.70 20.82 -14.59
CA THR A 411 -6.45 21.56 -14.31
C THR A 411 -6.57 22.43 -13.05
N ARG A 412 -7.73 23.06 -12.85
CA ARG A 412 -8.04 23.84 -11.65
C ARG A 412 -8.17 22.95 -10.41
N VAL A 413 -8.83 21.80 -10.52
CA VAL A 413 -8.92 20.79 -9.44
C VAL A 413 -7.52 20.36 -9.00
N GLY A 414 -6.65 20.01 -9.94
CA GLY A 414 -5.26 19.64 -9.65
C GLY A 414 -4.47 20.74 -8.94
N SER A 415 -4.61 21.98 -9.42
CA SER A 415 -3.95 23.15 -8.83
C SER A 415 -4.41 23.44 -7.40
N ASN A 416 -5.63 23.04 -7.02
CA ASN A 416 -6.12 23.16 -5.65
C ASN A 416 -5.76 21.95 -4.81
N PHE A 417 -5.80 20.74 -5.39
CA PHE A 417 -5.41 19.51 -4.71
C PHE A 417 -3.95 19.59 -4.25
N VAL A 418 -3.02 20.05 -5.09
CA VAL A 418 -1.59 20.18 -4.70
C VAL A 418 -1.38 21.11 -3.51
N LYS A 419 -2.22 22.14 -3.33
CA LYS A 419 -2.14 23.10 -2.20
C LYS A 419 -2.50 22.47 -0.86
N THR A 420 -3.16 21.31 -0.84
CA THR A 420 -3.52 20.61 0.40
C THR A 420 -2.44 19.66 0.90
N ARG A 421 -1.27 19.62 0.24
CA ARG A 421 -0.16 18.72 0.61
C ARG A 421 0.26 18.84 2.07
N GLU A 422 0.49 20.05 2.58
CA GLU A 422 0.92 20.24 3.97
C GLU A 422 -0.22 19.95 4.96
N ILE A 423 -1.47 20.18 4.56
CA ILE A 423 -2.64 19.79 5.36
C ILE A 423 -2.71 18.26 5.48
N ALA A 424 -2.40 17.53 4.41
CA ALA A 424 -2.35 16.07 4.43
C ALA A 424 -1.30 15.54 5.41
N VAL A 425 -0.17 16.24 5.58
CA VAL A 425 0.83 15.91 6.60
C VAL A 425 0.24 16.07 7.99
N GLY A 426 -0.38 17.21 8.28
CA GLY A 426 -1.01 17.48 9.57
C GLY A 426 -2.19 16.57 9.92
N MET A 427 -2.90 16.03 8.92
CA MET A 427 -3.99 15.05 9.12
C MET A 427 -3.52 13.58 9.12
N GLY A 428 -2.21 13.35 8.97
CA GLY A 428 -1.62 12.02 8.84
C GLY A 428 -2.01 11.26 7.56
N GLU A 429 -2.53 11.94 6.54
CA GLU A 429 -3.05 11.38 5.26
C GLU A 429 -2.05 11.48 4.10
N ARG A 430 -0.79 11.82 4.38
CA ARG A 430 0.22 12.09 3.34
C ARG A 430 0.36 10.94 2.32
N SER A 431 0.31 9.70 2.79
CA SER A 431 0.49 8.51 1.95
C SER A 431 -0.68 8.32 0.98
N GLU A 432 -1.91 8.39 1.49
CA GLU A 432 -3.15 8.31 0.73
C GLU A 432 -3.28 9.47 -0.26
N TRP A 433 -3.01 10.69 0.24
CA TRP A 433 -2.99 11.91 -0.56
C TRP A 433 -2.02 11.81 -1.73
N LEU A 434 -0.78 11.36 -1.47
CA LEU A 434 0.24 11.29 -2.52
C LEU A 434 -0.12 10.26 -3.60
N ARG A 435 -0.64 9.10 -3.18
CA ARG A 435 -1.08 8.05 -4.11
C ARG A 435 -2.23 8.55 -4.99
N SER A 436 -3.25 9.15 -4.37
CA SER A 436 -4.39 9.71 -5.09
C SER A 436 -3.98 10.84 -6.03
N PHE A 437 -3.15 11.78 -5.57
CA PHE A 437 -2.68 12.90 -6.38
C PHE A 437 -1.87 12.44 -7.60
N LYS A 438 -0.93 11.50 -7.43
CA LYS A 438 -0.18 10.93 -8.56
C LYS A 438 -1.07 10.19 -9.56
N GLY A 439 -2.04 9.43 -9.06
CA GLY A 439 -3.03 8.76 -9.90
C GLY A 439 -3.85 9.77 -10.70
N PHE A 440 -4.27 10.86 -10.06
CA PHE A 440 -4.95 11.97 -10.70
C PHE A 440 -4.09 12.64 -11.78
N GLU A 441 -2.81 12.94 -11.53
CA GLU A 441 -1.93 13.54 -12.56
C GLU A 441 -1.76 12.65 -13.79
N THR A 442 -1.73 11.32 -13.57
CA THR A 442 -1.70 10.32 -14.64
C THR A 442 -2.99 10.36 -15.46
N MET A 443 -4.16 10.28 -14.81
CA MET A 443 -5.47 10.34 -15.47
C MET A 443 -5.74 11.68 -16.17
N ALA A 444 -5.28 12.80 -15.60
CA ALA A 444 -5.40 14.11 -16.22
C ALA A 444 -4.55 14.22 -17.50
N SER A 445 -3.36 13.61 -17.51
CA SER A 445 -2.52 13.53 -18.70
C SER A 445 -3.14 12.62 -19.76
N GLU A 446 -3.65 11.44 -19.35
CA GLU A 446 -4.43 10.55 -20.22
C GLU A 446 -5.59 11.29 -20.88
N LEU A 447 -6.41 11.99 -20.09
CA LEU A 447 -7.59 12.72 -20.56
C LEU A 447 -7.25 13.78 -21.62
N ARG A 448 -6.16 14.54 -21.42
CA ARG A 448 -5.70 15.51 -22.42
C ARG A 448 -5.29 14.85 -23.73
N GLY A 449 -4.68 13.66 -23.65
CA GLY A 449 -4.38 12.83 -24.82
C GLY A 449 -5.66 12.42 -25.56
N LEU A 450 -6.66 11.92 -24.83
CA LEU A 450 -7.97 11.52 -25.39
C LEU A 450 -8.70 12.69 -26.06
N ILE A 451 -8.74 13.87 -25.43
CA ILE A 451 -9.33 15.08 -26.02
C ILE A 451 -8.61 15.50 -27.30
N THR A 452 -7.27 15.40 -27.30
CA THR A 452 -6.46 15.76 -28.47
C THR A 452 -6.72 14.79 -29.63
N MET A 453 -6.83 13.48 -29.35
CA MET A 453 -7.18 12.46 -30.35
C MET A 453 -8.59 12.66 -30.91
N ALA A 454 -9.56 13.00 -30.05
CA ALA A 454 -10.93 13.23 -30.45
C ALA A 454 -11.14 14.50 -31.31
N ASN A 455 -10.17 15.41 -31.35
CA ASN A 455 -10.25 16.64 -32.16
C ASN A 455 -9.85 16.37 -33.62
N PRO A 456 -10.80 16.41 -34.60
CA PRO A 456 -10.50 16.12 -36.00
C PRO A 456 -9.61 17.18 -36.67
N LYS A 457 -9.56 18.40 -36.09
CA LYS A 457 -8.80 19.55 -36.61
C LYS A 457 -7.52 19.81 -35.81
N GLY A 458 -7.26 19.02 -34.75
CA GLY A 458 -6.15 19.21 -33.84
C GLY A 458 -4.85 18.57 -34.33
N ASP A 459 -3.72 19.04 -33.80
CA ASP A 459 -2.44 18.35 -33.94
C ASP A 459 -2.47 17.03 -33.15
N ARG A 460 -2.76 15.93 -33.87
CA ARG A 460 -2.75 14.59 -33.27
C ARG A 460 -1.38 14.23 -32.68
N GLY A 461 -0.28 14.83 -33.15
CA GLY A 461 1.05 14.64 -32.56
C GLY A 461 1.14 15.08 -31.10
N GLY A 462 0.32 16.06 -30.70
CA GLY A 462 0.20 16.50 -29.30
C GLY A 462 -0.32 15.41 -28.36
N ALA A 463 -1.14 14.48 -28.85
CA ALA A 463 -1.69 13.39 -28.03
C ALA A 463 -0.59 12.44 -27.53
N PHE A 464 0.41 12.16 -28.36
CA PHE A 464 1.57 11.34 -27.98
C PHE A 464 2.27 11.89 -26.74
N ASN A 465 2.53 13.20 -26.70
CA ASN A 465 3.21 13.84 -25.58
C ASN A 465 2.40 13.68 -24.28
N TRP A 466 1.07 13.79 -24.36
CA TRP A 466 0.19 13.59 -23.21
C TRP A 466 0.18 12.14 -22.72
N PHE A 467 0.06 11.16 -23.63
CA PHE A 467 0.09 9.75 -23.25
C PHE A 467 1.46 9.30 -22.74
N ARG A 468 2.55 9.77 -23.35
CA ARG A 468 3.91 9.53 -22.84
C ARG A 468 4.07 10.09 -21.44
N ALA A 469 3.62 11.33 -21.22
CA ALA A 469 3.70 11.95 -19.91
C ALA A 469 2.77 11.27 -18.87
N ALA A 470 1.69 10.61 -19.30
CA ALA A 470 0.87 9.76 -18.44
C ALA A 470 1.63 8.47 -18.07
N ALA A 471 2.25 7.80 -19.04
CA ALA A 471 3.06 6.60 -18.80
C ALA A 471 4.24 6.87 -17.86
N ASP A 472 4.97 7.96 -18.07
CA ASP A 472 6.11 8.36 -17.22
C ASP A 472 5.67 8.66 -15.76
N ARG A 473 4.44 9.12 -15.57
CA ARG A 473 3.84 9.37 -14.25
C ARG A 473 3.28 8.12 -13.59
N GLN A 474 2.93 7.10 -14.38
CA GLN A 474 2.39 5.84 -13.89
C GLN A 474 3.52 4.99 -13.27
N THR A 475 3.98 5.42 -12.10
CA THR A 475 5.04 4.73 -11.36
C THR A 475 4.55 3.39 -10.83
N ARG A 476 5.50 2.46 -10.62
CA ARG A 476 5.24 1.20 -9.92
C ARG A 476 4.66 1.43 -8.52
N MET A 477 3.91 0.44 -8.06
CA MET A 477 3.22 0.51 -6.79
C MET A 477 4.16 0.33 -5.62
N THR A 478 4.01 1.20 -4.64
CA THR A 478 4.72 1.14 -3.36
C THR A 478 3.81 0.57 -2.28
N LEU A 479 4.42 0.09 -1.19
CA LEU A 479 3.70 -0.35 0.03
C LEU A 479 2.79 -1.58 -0.14
N MET A 480 3.01 -2.38 -1.21
CA MET A 480 2.13 -3.50 -1.57
C MET A 480 0.66 -3.06 -1.55
N MET A 481 0.35 -2.00 -2.32
CA MET A 481 -0.95 -1.37 -2.47
C MET A 481 -1.42 -1.41 -3.94
N PRO A 482 -2.73 -1.56 -4.22
CA PRO A 482 -3.23 -1.71 -5.59
C PRO A 482 -2.97 -0.45 -6.44
N PRO A 483 -2.89 -0.55 -7.77
CA PRO A 483 -2.62 0.61 -8.61
C PRO A 483 -3.65 1.72 -8.52
N SER A 484 -3.18 2.96 -8.44
CA SER A 484 -4.07 4.13 -8.45
C SER A 484 -4.70 4.37 -9.81
N VAL A 485 -3.99 4.02 -10.90
CA VAL A 485 -4.51 3.95 -12.26
C VAL A 485 -4.35 2.52 -12.75
N LEU A 486 -5.48 1.87 -13.04
CA LEU A 486 -5.50 0.44 -13.31
C LEU A 486 -5.15 0.10 -14.77
N LEU A 487 -5.47 0.95 -15.75
CA LEU A 487 -5.09 0.72 -17.14
C LEU A 487 -3.58 1.03 -17.33
N PRO A 488 -2.77 0.12 -17.88
CA PRO A 488 -1.39 0.45 -18.28
C PRO A 488 -1.39 1.50 -19.38
N MET A 489 -0.65 2.60 -19.22
CA MET A 489 -0.67 3.71 -20.19
C MET A 489 -0.02 3.34 -21.53
N GLU A 490 0.75 2.26 -21.60
CA GLU A 490 1.19 1.64 -22.86
C GLU A 490 0.00 1.26 -23.75
N ALA A 491 -1.16 0.93 -23.17
CA ALA A 491 -2.39 0.71 -23.93
C ALA A 491 -2.79 1.93 -24.75
N ARG A 492 -2.70 3.14 -24.17
CA ARG A 492 -3.03 4.41 -24.86
C ARG A 492 -1.99 4.79 -25.91
N LEU A 493 -0.72 4.52 -25.65
CA LEU A 493 0.33 4.70 -26.65
C LEU A 493 0.15 3.73 -27.83
N GLY A 494 -0.24 2.48 -27.56
CA GLY A 494 -0.58 1.50 -28.60
C GLY A 494 -1.79 1.90 -29.44
N GLU A 495 -2.87 2.39 -28.81
CA GLU A 495 -4.02 2.99 -29.51
C GLU A 495 -3.58 4.14 -30.42
N PHE A 496 -2.78 5.06 -29.89
CA PHE A 496 -2.26 6.19 -30.64
C PHE A 496 -1.50 5.74 -31.90
N TYR A 497 -0.53 4.83 -31.76
CA TYR A 497 0.23 4.36 -32.91
C TYR A 497 -0.64 3.61 -33.92
N THR A 498 -1.60 2.81 -33.44
CA THR A 498 -2.56 2.10 -34.29
C THR A 498 -3.38 3.07 -35.14
N GLU A 499 -3.91 4.15 -34.55
CA GLU A 499 -4.68 5.16 -35.30
C GLU A 499 -3.85 5.94 -36.33
N GLN A 500 -2.53 6.00 -36.13
CA GLN A 500 -1.60 6.62 -37.08
C GLN A 500 -1.10 5.65 -38.16
N GLY A 501 -1.55 4.39 -38.16
CA GLY A 501 -1.08 3.35 -39.07
C GLY A 501 0.35 2.87 -38.79
N LYS A 502 0.86 3.14 -37.58
CA LYS A 502 2.21 2.81 -37.12
C LYS A 502 2.22 1.48 -36.37
N THR A 503 2.02 0.40 -37.11
CA THR A 503 1.80 -0.94 -36.56
C THR A 503 2.99 -1.45 -35.74
N ASP A 504 4.21 -1.28 -36.23
CA ASP A 504 5.41 -1.80 -35.56
C ASP A 504 5.63 -1.08 -34.22
N GLU A 505 5.48 0.25 -34.19
CA GLU A 505 5.58 1.02 -32.95
C GLU A 505 4.45 0.69 -31.96
N ALA A 506 3.25 0.36 -32.45
CA ALA A 506 2.13 -0.09 -31.62
C ALA A 506 2.43 -1.45 -30.96
N ILE A 507 3.00 -2.40 -31.71
CA ILE A 507 3.43 -3.70 -31.19
C ILE A 507 4.54 -3.53 -30.15
N GLU A 508 5.57 -2.74 -30.48
CA GLU A 508 6.72 -2.51 -29.60
C GLU A 508 6.30 -1.94 -28.24
N ILE A 509 5.43 -0.91 -28.23
CA ILE A 509 5.04 -0.28 -26.96
C ILE A 509 4.13 -1.18 -26.12
N LEU A 510 3.28 -2.00 -26.74
CA LEU A 510 2.44 -2.95 -26.01
C LEU A 510 3.25 -4.11 -25.44
N LEU A 511 4.25 -4.60 -26.17
CA LEU A 511 5.21 -5.59 -25.66
C LEU A 511 6.01 -5.04 -24.48
N LYS A 512 6.44 -3.77 -24.55
CA LYS A 512 7.04 -3.09 -23.39
C LYS A 512 6.08 -3.06 -22.20
N GLY A 513 4.81 -2.77 -22.43
CA GLY A 513 3.79 -2.80 -21.38
C GLY A 513 3.65 -4.18 -20.74
N LEU A 514 3.73 -5.26 -21.54
CA LEU A 514 3.66 -6.64 -21.06
C LEU A 514 4.94 -7.09 -20.33
N ASP A 515 6.10 -6.53 -20.64
CA ASP A 515 7.32 -6.73 -19.86
C ASP A 515 7.18 -6.13 -18.45
N GLU A 516 6.61 -4.92 -18.36
CA GLU A 516 6.40 -4.25 -17.07
C GLU A 516 5.20 -4.81 -16.28
N ARG A 517 4.17 -5.30 -16.98
CA ARG A 517 2.91 -5.82 -16.42
C ARG A 517 2.55 -7.13 -17.13
N PRO A 518 3.23 -8.23 -16.76
CA PRO A 518 3.04 -9.52 -17.42
C PRO A 518 1.58 -9.97 -17.42
N ASN A 519 1.13 -10.45 -18.57
CA ASN A 519 -0.21 -10.98 -18.79
C ASN A 519 -1.38 -10.02 -18.44
N ASP A 520 -1.17 -8.70 -18.48
CA ASP A 520 -2.28 -7.76 -18.30
C ASP A 520 -3.31 -7.93 -19.43
N TRP A 521 -4.56 -8.22 -19.06
CA TRP A 521 -5.64 -8.52 -20.00
C TRP A 521 -5.80 -7.47 -21.11
N GLU A 522 -5.76 -6.17 -20.77
CA GLU A 522 -5.99 -5.11 -21.75
C GLU A 522 -4.85 -5.03 -22.77
N LEU A 523 -3.61 -5.21 -22.32
CA LEU A 523 -2.45 -5.21 -23.21
C LEU A 523 -2.47 -6.43 -24.15
N VAL A 524 -2.78 -7.62 -23.63
CA VAL A 524 -2.86 -8.86 -24.44
C VAL A 524 -3.96 -8.76 -25.50
N VAL A 525 -5.16 -8.27 -25.13
CA VAL A 525 -6.27 -8.08 -26.07
C VAL A 525 -5.90 -7.11 -27.18
N ARG A 526 -5.29 -5.96 -26.84
CA ARG A 526 -4.90 -4.94 -27.82
C ARG A 526 -3.83 -5.45 -28.78
N LEU A 527 -2.86 -6.18 -28.26
CA LEU A 527 -1.79 -6.77 -29.07
C LEU A 527 -2.35 -7.83 -30.03
N ARG A 528 -3.26 -8.69 -29.56
CA ARG A 528 -4.00 -9.65 -30.40
C ARG A 528 -4.73 -8.94 -31.54
N ASP A 529 -5.47 -7.87 -31.24
CA ASP A 529 -6.28 -7.16 -32.22
C ASP A 529 -5.40 -6.48 -33.29
N ILE A 530 -4.21 -6.00 -32.92
CA ILE A 530 -3.22 -5.48 -33.87
C ILE A 530 -2.66 -6.60 -34.75
N PHE A 531 -2.26 -7.73 -34.17
CA PHE A 531 -1.79 -8.88 -34.94
C PHE A 531 -2.85 -9.38 -35.93
N GLN A 532 -4.11 -9.42 -35.52
CA GLN A 532 -5.21 -9.83 -36.38
C GLN A 532 -5.41 -8.86 -37.55
N LYS A 533 -5.38 -7.54 -37.31
CA LYS A 533 -5.48 -6.53 -38.38
C LYS A 533 -4.31 -6.58 -39.35
N SER A 534 -3.14 -7.00 -38.88
CA SER A 534 -1.89 -7.08 -39.64
C SER A 534 -1.63 -8.44 -40.30
N GLY A 535 -2.54 -9.43 -40.13
CA GLY A 535 -2.38 -10.76 -40.70
C GLY A 535 -1.24 -11.58 -40.07
N MET A 536 -0.89 -11.31 -38.81
CA MET A 536 0.16 -12.00 -38.07
C MET A 536 -0.41 -13.19 -37.28
N ASP A 537 -0.78 -14.27 -37.98
CA ASP A 537 -1.53 -15.41 -37.43
C ASP A 537 -0.84 -16.11 -36.23
N ASP A 538 0.49 -16.21 -36.25
CA ASP A 538 1.24 -16.78 -35.13
C ASP A 538 1.11 -15.93 -33.85
N GLY A 539 1.18 -14.60 -33.99
CA GLY A 539 0.99 -13.67 -32.89
C GLY A 539 -0.44 -13.69 -32.34
N VAL A 540 -1.44 -13.81 -33.21
CA VAL A 540 -2.84 -13.99 -32.78
C VAL A 540 -2.98 -15.24 -31.91
N ARG A 541 -2.45 -16.38 -32.38
CA ARG A 541 -2.50 -17.65 -31.66
C ARG A 541 -1.83 -17.55 -30.29
N GLU A 542 -0.64 -16.95 -30.22
CA GLU A 542 0.08 -16.75 -28.96
C GLU A 542 -0.76 -15.93 -27.96
N MET A 543 -1.37 -14.82 -28.41
CA MET A 543 -2.18 -13.99 -27.52
C MET A 543 -3.48 -14.70 -27.10
N GLU A 544 -4.12 -15.46 -27.99
CA GLU A 544 -5.29 -16.27 -27.63
C GLU A 544 -4.98 -17.35 -26.59
N GLU A 545 -3.83 -18.00 -26.68
CA GLU A 545 -3.35 -18.95 -25.68
C GLU A 545 -3.15 -18.26 -24.31
N LYS A 546 -2.54 -17.07 -24.28
CA LYS A 546 -2.39 -16.26 -23.04
C LYS A 546 -3.75 -15.86 -22.45
N LEU A 547 -4.69 -15.40 -23.27
CA LEU A 547 -6.04 -15.05 -22.79
C LEU A 547 -6.78 -16.27 -22.24
N LYS A 548 -6.57 -17.45 -22.83
CA LYS A 548 -7.13 -18.71 -22.34
C LYS A 548 -6.52 -19.11 -21.00
N SER A 549 -5.20 -19.00 -20.82
CA SER A 549 -4.55 -19.35 -19.55
C SER A 549 -4.95 -18.41 -18.42
N LEU A 550 -5.19 -17.13 -18.71
CA LEU A 550 -5.70 -16.16 -17.72
C LEU A 550 -7.11 -16.49 -17.21
N LYS A 551 -7.91 -17.20 -18.01
CA LYS A 551 -9.26 -17.64 -17.67
C LYS A 551 -9.32 -19.07 -17.12
N ALA A 552 -8.22 -19.80 -17.17
CA ALA A 552 -8.17 -21.14 -16.59
C ALA A 552 -8.16 -21.02 -15.06
N GLU A 553 -9.06 -21.77 -14.41
CA GLU A 553 -9.16 -21.92 -12.96
C GLU A 553 -8.14 -22.95 -12.46
#